data_AF-X1RTG5-F1
#
_entry.id   AF-X1RTG5-F1
#
_cell.length_a   1.000
_cell.length_b   1.000
_cell.length_c   1.000
_cell.angle_alpha   90.00
_cell.angle_beta   90.00
_cell.angle_gamma   90.00
#
_symmetry.space_group_name_H-M   'P 1'
#
loop_
_entity.id
_entity.type
_entity.pdbx_description
1 polymer ?
#
loop_
_entity_poly.entity_id
_entity_poly.type
_entity_poly.pdbx_seq_one_letter_code
_entity_poly.pdbx_strand_id
1 'polypeptide(L)'
;MTQKPTYKELERRVQELEKESIKRKRAEEELRESRETLSESQRIAKLGSWELDLNTQIITLSEEHQFMAGREPKKTALPLAEYAADYIVEEDIV
;
A
#
# COMPACT_ATOMS: atom_id res chain seq x y z
N MET A 1 -12.20 30.01 -29.11
CA MET A 1 -11.30 29.41 -30.12
C MET A 1 -9.98 29.09 -29.44
N THR A 2 -9.62 27.82 -29.32
CA THR A 2 -8.38 27.41 -28.65
C THR A 2 -7.22 27.62 -29.64
N GLN A 3 -6.35 28.60 -29.39
CA GLN A 3 -5.13 28.75 -30.19
C GLN A 3 -4.26 27.50 -30.03
N LYS A 4 -3.72 26.99 -31.15
CA LYS A 4 -2.78 25.87 -31.11
C LYS A 4 -1.45 26.36 -30.51
N PRO A 5 -0.87 25.62 -29.55
CA PRO A 5 0.39 25.98 -28.93
C PRO A 5 1.51 26.03 -29.98
N THR A 6 2.50 26.87 -29.73
CA THR A 6 3.68 26.98 -30.61
C THR A 6 4.60 25.77 -30.43
N TYR A 7 5.45 25.47 -31.43
CA TYR A 7 6.41 24.37 -31.35
C TYR A 7 7.33 24.45 -30.11
N LYS A 8 7.85 25.65 -29.81
CA LYS A 8 8.69 25.91 -28.63
C LYS A 8 7.94 25.68 -27.30
N GLU A 9 6.63 25.93 -27.28
CA GLU A 9 5.80 25.65 -26.11
C GLU A 9 5.59 24.15 -25.91
N LEU A 10 5.43 23.39 -27.00
CA LEU A 10 5.35 21.93 -26.94
C LEU A 10 6.65 21.31 -26.43
N GLU A 11 7.82 21.76 -26.92
CA GLU A 11 9.12 21.28 -26.43
C GLU A 11 9.28 21.52 -24.92
N ARG A 12 8.90 22.71 -24.44
CA ARG A 12 8.96 23.02 -23.00
C ARG A 12 8.07 22.08 -22.18
N ARG A 13 6.84 21.84 -22.63
CA ARG A 13 5.90 20.93 -21.96
C ARG A 13 6.42 19.49 -21.94
N VAL A 14 7.02 19.03 -23.04
CA VAL A 14 7.63 17.69 -23.09
C VAL A 14 8.77 17.58 -22.08
N GLN A 15 9.66 18.57 -22.01
CA GLN A 15 10.76 18.57 -21.03
C GLN A 15 10.26 18.60 -19.57
N GLU A 16 9.19 19.35 -19.30
CA GLU A 16 8.55 19.38 -17.98
C GLU A 16 7.94 18.01 -17.62
N LEU A 17 7.21 17.39 -18.56
CA LEU A 17 6.63 16.06 -18.39
C LEU A 17 7.68 14.96 -18.23
N GLU A 18 8.79 15.02 -18.96
CA GLU A 18 9.90 14.08 -18.81
C GLU A 18 10.51 14.18 -17.42
N LYS A 19 10.73 15.41 -16.92
CA LYS A 19 11.23 15.63 -15.56
C LYS A 19 10.25 15.10 -14.51
N GLU A 20 8.95 15.35 -14.67
CA GLU A 20 7.93 14.85 -13.76
C GLU A 20 7.84 13.32 -13.77
N SER A 21 7.89 12.70 -14.96
CA SER A 21 7.91 11.25 -15.13
C SER A 21 9.12 10.61 -14.44
N ILE A 22 10.32 11.20 -14.60
CA ILE A 22 11.53 10.72 -13.92
C ILE A 22 11.39 10.83 -12.40
N LYS A 23 10.89 11.97 -11.89
CA LYS A 23 10.67 12.16 -10.45
C LYS A 23 9.69 11.14 -9.88
N ARG A 24 8.57 10.93 -10.58
CA ARG A 24 7.55 9.96 -10.19
C ARG A 24 8.11 8.54 -10.14
N LYS A 25 8.85 8.12 -11.18
CA LYS A 25 9.48 6.79 -11.22
C LYS A 25 10.46 6.57 -10.07
N ARG A 26 11.25 7.59 -9.71
CA ARG A 26 12.16 7.50 -8.55
C ARG A 26 11.41 7.33 -7.24
N ALA A 27 10.35 8.11 -7.03
CA ALA A 27 9.52 7.99 -5.82
C ALA A 27 8.81 6.62 -5.75
N GLU A 28 8.33 6.10 -6.89
CA GLU A 28 7.74 4.75 -6.97
C GLU A 28 8.77 3.66 -6.61
N GLU A 29 10.02 3.80 -7.07
CA GLU A 29 11.09 2.86 -6.77
C GLU A 29 11.54 2.91 -5.30
N GLU A 30 11.75 4.12 -4.75
CA GLU A 30 12.07 4.30 -3.32
C GLU A 30 10.97 3.72 -2.43
N LEU A 31 9.70 3.91 -2.81
CA LEU A 31 8.57 3.32 -2.10
C LEU A 31 8.57 1.79 -2.19
N ARG A 32 8.91 1.22 -3.35
CA ARG A 32 9.03 -0.23 -3.54
C ARG A 32 10.13 -0.81 -2.65
N GLU A 33 11.33 -0.24 -2.69
CA GLU A 33 12.48 -0.67 -1.88
C GLU A 33 12.18 -0.56 -0.38
N SER A 34 11.54 0.54 0.04
CA SER A 34 11.14 0.72 1.45
C SER A 34 10.11 -0.34 1.89
N ARG A 35 9.16 -0.69 1.02
CA ARG A 35 8.14 -1.73 1.32
C ARG A 35 8.77 -3.12 1.42
N GLU A 36 9.69 -3.45 0.52
CA GLU A 36 10.43 -4.73 0.55
C GLU A 36 11.28 -4.83 1.83
N THR A 37 12.01 -3.77 2.15
CA THR A 37 12.83 -3.71 3.37
C THR A 37 11.98 -3.84 4.63
N LEU A 38 10.82 -3.17 4.67
CA LEU A 38 9.89 -3.27 5.79
C LEU A 38 9.32 -4.69 5.94
N SER A 39 8.87 -5.29 4.83
CA SER A 39 8.32 -6.66 4.84
C SER A 39 9.34 -7.67 5.35
N GLU A 40 10.59 -7.57 4.88
CA GLU A 40 11.68 -8.44 5.34
C GLU A 40 12.00 -8.21 6.82
N SER A 41 12.04 -6.95 7.26
CA SER A 41 12.27 -6.61 8.67
C SER A 41 11.18 -7.17 9.58
N GLN A 42 9.92 -7.07 9.16
CA GLN A 42 8.78 -7.64 9.88
C GLN A 42 8.90 -9.16 9.98
N ARG A 43 9.26 -9.84 8.88
CA ARG A 43 9.46 -11.29 8.83
C ARG A 43 10.58 -11.76 9.76
N ILE A 44 11.75 -11.11 9.71
CA ILE A 44 12.90 -11.45 10.57
C ILE A 44 12.54 -11.25 12.04
N ALA A 45 11.86 -10.14 12.35
CA ALA A 45 11.44 -9.82 13.72
C ALA A 45 10.23 -10.61 14.20
N LYS A 46 9.54 -11.35 13.31
CA LYS A 46 8.24 -12.00 13.56
C LYS A 46 7.22 -11.00 14.12
N LEU A 47 7.11 -9.86 13.44
CA LEU A 47 6.26 -8.74 13.82
C LEU A 47 5.14 -8.54 12.80
N GLY A 48 3.94 -8.98 13.16
CA GLY A 48 2.71 -8.65 12.43
C GLY A 48 2.22 -7.25 12.75
N SER A 49 1.75 -6.52 11.74
CA SER A 49 1.11 -5.21 11.90
C SER A 49 -0.29 -5.20 11.31
N TRP A 50 -1.14 -4.34 11.84
CA TRP A 50 -2.49 -4.10 11.31
C TRP A 50 -2.82 -2.61 11.37
N GLU A 51 -3.68 -2.17 10.46
CA GLU A 51 -4.18 -0.79 10.39
C GLU A 51 -5.69 -0.84 10.16
N LEU A 52 -6.47 -0.06 10.92
CA LEU A 52 -7.92 0.00 10.79
C LEU A 52 -8.35 1.39 10.35
N ASP A 53 -9.01 1.48 9.20
CA ASP A 53 -9.75 2.68 8.81
C ASP A 53 -11.13 2.67 9.46
N LEU A 54 -11.36 3.60 10.39
CA LEU A 54 -12.61 3.71 11.14
C LEU A 54 -13.79 4.16 10.29
N ASN A 55 -13.57 4.84 9.16
CA ASN A 55 -14.66 5.30 8.29
C ASN A 55 -15.20 4.17 7.44
N THR A 56 -14.31 3.33 6.90
CA THR A 56 -14.66 2.23 6.01
C THR A 56 -14.80 0.89 6.75
N GLN A 57 -14.34 0.83 8.00
CA GLN A 57 -14.19 -0.40 8.80
C GLN A 57 -13.37 -1.47 8.08
N ILE A 58 -12.37 -1.05 7.30
CA ILE A 58 -11.44 -1.96 6.64
C ILE A 58 -10.20 -2.08 7.52
N ILE A 59 -9.88 -3.31 7.92
CA ILE A 59 -8.61 -3.64 8.54
C ILE A 59 -7.65 -4.17 7.49
N THR A 60 -6.44 -3.61 7.46
CA THR A 60 -5.33 -4.04 6.62
C THR A 60 -4.31 -4.76 7.48
N LEU A 61 -3.87 -5.95 7.06
CA LEU A 61 -2.94 -6.83 7.76
C LEU A 61 -1.64 -6.95 6.97
N SER A 62 -0.49 -6.92 7.64
CA SER A 62 0.76 -7.31 7.00
C SER A 62 0.78 -8.79 6.65
N GLU A 63 1.64 -9.17 5.70
CA GLU A 63 1.87 -10.58 5.35
C GLU A 63 2.31 -11.39 6.58
N GLU A 64 3.19 -10.81 7.40
CA GLU A 64 3.67 -11.47 8.61
C GLU A 64 2.56 -11.68 9.65
N HIS A 65 1.60 -10.77 9.79
CA HIS A 65 0.45 -11.00 10.67
C HIS A 65 -0.35 -12.24 10.26
N GLN A 66 -0.64 -12.37 8.96
CA GLN A 66 -1.37 -13.54 8.42
C GLN A 66 -0.57 -14.83 8.62
N PHE A 67 0.76 -14.77 8.39
CA PHE A 67 1.66 -15.90 8.61
C PHE A 67 1.70 -16.33 10.09
N MET A 68 1.84 -15.38 11.01
CA MET A 68 1.83 -15.62 12.46
C MET A 68 0.51 -16.22 12.95
N ALA A 69 -0.60 -15.81 12.36
CA ALA A 69 -1.93 -16.38 12.64
C ALA A 69 -2.12 -17.80 12.07
N GLY A 70 -1.12 -18.37 11.39
CA GLY A 70 -1.18 -19.71 10.80
C GLY A 70 -2.04 -19.81 9.55
N ARG A 71 -2.29 -18.67 8.86
CA ARG A 71 -3.13 -18.62 7.66
C ARG A 71 -2.29 -18.38 6.41
N GLU A 72 -2.76 -18.93 5.29
CA GLU A 72 -2.19 -18.56 4.00
C GLU A 72 -2.58 -17.12 3.65
N PRO A 73 -1.65 -16.29 3.14
CA PRO A 73 -1.93 -14.91 2.80
C PRO A 73 -2.90 -14.86 1.61
N LYS A 74 -4.17 -14.55 1.90
CA LYS A 74 -5.26 -14.52 0.89
C LYS A 74 -5.73 -13.11 0.56
N LYS A 75 -5.80 -12.25 1.58
CA LYS A 75 -6.27 -10.87 1.46
C LYS A 75 -5.56 -10.02 2.51
N THR A 76 -4.93 -8.94 2.09
CA THR A 76 -4.29 -7.99 3.01
C THR A 76 -5.26 -6.98 3.58
N ALA A 77 -6.46 -6.83 3.03
CA ALA A 77 -7.49 -5.93 3.54
C ALA A 77 -8.85 -6.62 3.60
N LEU A 78 -9.53 -6.51 4.75
CA LEU A 78 -10.78 -7.19 5.08
C LEU A 78 -11.72 -6.23 5.83
N PRO A 79 -13.05 -6.39 5.71
CA PRO A 79 -13.97 -5.79 6.67
C PRO A 79 -13.63 -6.24 8.09
N LEU A 80 -13.71 -5.34 9.07
CA LEU A 80 -13.39 -5.63 10.47
C LEU A 80 -14.23 -6.80 11.03
N ALA A 81 -15.49 -6.91 10.62
CA ALA A 81 -16.35 -8.03 11.00
C ALA A 81 -15.85 -9.39 10.48
N GLU A 82 -15.31 -9.44 9.25
CA GLU A 82 -14.72 -10.67 8.68
C GLU A 82 -13.43 -11.03 9.43
N TYR A 83 -12.62 -10.03 9.79
CA TYR A 83 -11.45 -10.24 10.64
C TYR A 83 -11.80 -10.78 12.03
N ALA A 84 -12.78 -10.19 12.72
CA ALA A 84 -13.17 -10.64 14.05
C ALA A 84 -13.65 -12.10 14.03
N ALA A 85 -14.50 -12.47 13.06
CA ALA A 85 -15.00 -13.84 12.92
C ALA A 85 -13.89 -14.87 12.62
N ASP A 86 -12.87 -14.48 11.83
CA ASP A 86 -11.81 -15.40 11.44
C ASP A 86 -10.63 -15.45 12.43
N TYR A 87 -10.35 -14.38 13.17
CA TYR A 87 -9.10 -14.24 13.94
C TYR A 87 -9.29 -14.10 15.44
N ILE A 88 -10.52 -13.85 15.92
CA ILE A 88 -10.81 -13.65 17.35
C ILE A 88 -11.71 -14.80 17.81
N VAL A 89 -11.39 -15.38 18.97
CA VAL A 89 -12.26 -16.41 19.59
C VAL A 89 -13.57 -15.75 19.98
N GLU A 90 -14.72 -16.39 19.71
CA GLU A 90 -16.04 -15.80 19.99
C GLU A 90 -16.19 -15.30 21.43
N GLU A 91 -15.56 -15.97 22.40
CA GLU A 91 -15.56 -15.59 23.82
C GLU A 91 -14.87 -14.24 24.10
N ASP A 92 -13.99 -13.78 23.19
CA ASP A 92 -13.25 -12.52 23.29
C ASP A 92 -13.94 -11.37 22.51
N ILE A 93 -15.04 -11.65 21.80
CA ILE A 93 -15.83 -10.64 21.09
C ILE A 93 -16.92 -10.12 22.04
N VAL A 94 -16.81 -8.85 22.44
CA VAL A 94 -17.70 -8.18 23.41
C VAL A 94 -19.02 -7.73 22.79
#